data_AF-E7A9E3-F1
#
_entry.id   AF-E7A9E3-F1
#
_cell.length_a   1.000
_cell.length_b   1.000
_cell.length_c   1.000
_cell.angle_alpha   90.00
_cell.angle_beta   90.00
_cell.angle_gamma   90.00
#
_symmetry.space_group_name_H-M   'P 1'
#
loop_
_entity.id
_entity.type
_entity.pdbx_description
1 polymer ?
#
loop_
_entity_poly.entity_id
_entity_poly.type
_entity_poly.pdbx_seq_one_letter_code
_entity_poly.pdbx_strand_id
1 'polypeptide(L)'
;MITMKDLLECGVHFGHQTRRWNPKTKRFIFGVRKNIHIIDLQKTLRYFRYTYNIVRDASSEGKTIMFVGTKKQASDALKEYAMQVNVPYVNYRWLGGMLTNFSTIRKSVRKLEIMEDMETSGQIDLLTKKEKLMILRKKEKLEKYLGGVRHMKQMPDMMFVVDVVKEKIAVAEARRLGIPIIAPLDTNCDPDLVDYPIPGNDDAIRSIRLFCKEMAEAITEGRELVGRSEESQEMMPVSDEERIEVLEELHQEEQGEVHESN
;
A
#
# COMPACT_ATOMS: atom_id res chain seq x y z
N MET A 1 -19.58 -1.84 12.71
CA MET A 1 -20.34 -1.03 11.72
C MET A 1 -20.40 0.43 12.17
N ILE A 2 -19.87 1.33 11.33
CA ILE A 2 -19.66 2.76 11.60
C ILE A 2 -20.96 3.54 11.78
N THR A 3 -20.96 4.48 12.72
CA THR A 3 -22.02 5.48 12.89
C THR A 3 -21.62 6.86 12.35
N MET A 4 -22.60 7.72 12.09
CA MET A 4 -22.33 9.11 11.68
C MET A 4 -21.54 9.89 12.75
N LYS A 5 -21.71 9.53 14.03
CA LYS A 5 -20.97 10.12 15.15
C LYS A 5 -19.47 9.82 15.02
N ASP A 6 -19.12 8.57 14.72
CA ASP A 6 -17.72 8.16 14.54
C ASP A 6 -17.06 8.93 13.38
N LEU A 7 -17.76 9.06 12.24
CA LEU A 7 -17.28 9.84 11.09
C LEU A 7 -17.04 11.32 11.44
N LEU A 8 -17.91 11.89 12.28
CA LEU A 8 -17.80 13.27 12.73
C LEU A 8 -16.59 13.45 13.68
N GLU A 9 -16.44 12.57 14.67
CA GLU A 9 -15.37 12.60 15.68
C GLU A 9 -13.99 12.38 15.07
N CYS A 10 -13.88 11.48 14.08
CA CYS A 10 -12.65 11.23 13.33
C CYS A 10 -12.30 12.36 12.35
N GLY A 11 -13.22 13.30 12.09
CA GLY A 11 -12.98 14.44 11.20
C GLY A 11 -13.08 14.12 9.71
N VAL A 12 -13.85 13.09 9.34
CA VAL A 12 -14.02 12.63 7.94
C VAL A 12 -14.71 13.69 7.06
N HIS A 13 -15.52 14.55 7.68
CA HIS A 13 -16.30 15.60 6.99
C HIS A 13 -15.46 16.79 6.50
N PHE A 14 -14.22 16.94 6.95
CA PHE A 14 -13.36 18.03 6.49
C PHE A 14 -12.72 17.68 5.15
N GLY A 15 -12.92 18.53 4.14
CA GLY A 15 -12.16 18.46 2.90
C GLY A 15 -11.07 19.54 2.83
N HIS A 16 -10.62 19.81 1.62
CA HIS A 16 -9.64 20.84 1.31
C HIS A 16 -10.24 22.25 1.17
N GLN A 17 -9.34 23.22 1.02
CA GLN A 17 -9.67 24.61 0.71
C GLN A 17 -10.38 24.73 -0.66
N THR A 18 -11.31 25.68 -0.79
CA THR A 18 -12.11 25.90 -2.01
C THR A 18 -11.30 26.07 -3.29
N ARG A 19 -10.09 26.63 -3.21
CA ARG A 19 -9.19 26.82 -4.36
C ARG A 19 -8.55 25.53 -4.90
N ARG A 20 -8.56 24.43 -4.13
CA ARG A 20 -7.94 23.14 -4.51
C ARG A 20 -8.96 22.10 -4.94
N TRP A 21 -10.22 22.49 -4.99
CA TRP A 21 -11.34 21.59 -5.20
C TRP A 21 -11.45 21.13 -6.67
N ASN A 22 -11.79 19.85 -6.86
CA ASN A 22 -12.14 19.29 -8.16
C ASN A 22 -13.65 19.39 -8.41
N PRO A 23 -14.13 20.11 -9.44
CA PRO A 23 -15.56 20.30 -9.71
C PRO A 23 -16.41 19.01 -9.77
N LYS A 24 -15.83 17.87 -10.17
CA LYS A 24 -16.52 16.58 -10.25
C LYS A 24 -16.95 16.05 -8.88
N THR A 25 -16.28 16.45 -7.80
CA THR A 25 -16.65 16.04 -6.43
C THR A 25 -17.80 16.87 -5.84
N LYS A 26 -18.41 17.80 -6.61
CA LYS A 26 -19.56 18.62 -6.18
C LYS A 26 -20.68 17.78 -5.55
N ARG A 27 -20.94 16.60 -6.13
CA ARG A 27 -21.98 15.67 -5.67
C ARG A 27 -21.74 15.13 -4.26
N PHE A 28 -20.51 15.17 -3.75
CA PHE A 28 -20.13 14.68 -2.42
C PHE A 28 -19.99 15.79 -1.38
N ILE A 29 -20.07 17.05 -1.79
CA ILE A 29 -19.92 18.20 -0.90
C ILE A 29 -21.28 18.62 -0.36
N PHE A 30 -21.37 18.78 0.95
CA PHE A 30 -22.52 19.32 1.65
C PHE A 30 -22.55 20.85 1.59
N GLY A 31 -21.39 21.50 1.80
CA GLY A 31 -21.29 22.96 1.81
C GLY A 31 -19.86 23.45 2.00
N VAL A 32 -19.72 24.75 2.28
CA VAL A 32 -18.43 25.40 2.55
C VAL A 32 -18.54 26.19 3.85
N ARG A 33 -17.55 26.06 4.73
CA ARG A 33 -17.43 26.85 5.96
C ARG A 33 -16.00 27.31 6.15
N LYS A 34 -15.79 28.61 6.38
CA LYS A 34 -14.44 29.20 6.53
C LYS A 34 -13.47 28.79 5.39
N ASN A 35 -13.96 28.80 4.15
CA ASN A 35 -13.23 28.41 2.93
C ASN A 35 -12.76 26.95 2.88
N ILE A 36 -13.30 26.07 3.73
CA ILE A 36 -13.07 24.63 3.71
C ILE A 36 -14.36 23.94 3.24
N HIS A 37 -14.23 23.01 2.30
CA HIS A 37 -15.35 22.18 1.88
C HIS A 37 -15.73 21.19 2.98
N ILE A 38 -17.03 21.03 3.21
CA ILE A 38 -17.59 20.03 4.10
C ILE A 38 -18.16 18.91 3.25
N ILE A 39 -17.68 17.69 3.49
CA ILE A 39 -18.12 16.46 2.82
C ILE A 39 -19.42 15.97 3.47
N ASP A 40 -20.34 15.50 2.64
CA ASP A 40 -21.64 14.98 3.05
C ASP A 40 -21.51 13.58 3.68
N LEU A 41 -21.59 13.52 5.02
CA LEU A 41 -21.45 12.28 5.77
C LEU A 41 -22.57 11.26 5.54
N GLN A 42 -23.77 11.68 5.11
CA GLN A 42 -24.82 10.73 4.75
C GLN A 42 -24.42 9.94 3.51
N LYS A 43 -23.83 10.64 2.53
CA LYS A 43 -23.26 9.99 1.35
C LYS A 43 -22.08 9.14 1.76
N THR A 44 -21.13 9.65 2.53
CA THR A 44 -20.01 8.86 3.06
C THR A 44 -20.47 7.55 3.65
N LEU A 45 -21.44 7.56 4.56
CA LEU A 45 -21.95 6.34 5.21
C LEU A 45 -22.52 5.33 4.20
N ARG A 46 -23.26 5.80 3.18
CA ARG A 46 -23.84 4.93 2.14
C ARG A 46 -22.76 4.29 1.28
N TYR A 47 -21.80 5.09 0.79
CA TYR A 47 -20.69 4.60 -0.02
C TYR A 47 -19.79 3.66 0.79
N PHE A 48 -19.52 4.00 2.06
CA PHE A 48 -18.74 3.17 2.96
C PHE A 48 -19.37 1.79 3.13
N ARG A 49 -20.67 1.71 3.45
CA ARG A 49 -21.37 0.42 3.61
C ARG A 49 -21.35 -0.42 2.34
N TYR A 50 -21.54 0.23 1.18
CA TYR A 50 -21.47 -0.46 -0.10
C TYR A 50 -20.06 -1.04 -0.33
N THR A 51 -19.03 -0.23 -0.20
CA THR A 51 -17.64 -0.65 -0.38
C THR A 51 -17.20 -1.70 0.64
N TYR A 52 -17.65 -1.59 1.90
CA TYR A 52 -17.39 -2.57 2.95
C TYR A 52 -17.87 -3.97 2.52
N ASN A 53 -19.09 -4.06 2.00
CA ASN A 53 -19.62 -5.34 1.52
C ASN A 53 -18.82 -5.87 0.32
N ILE A 54 -18.42 -5.02 -0.63
CA ILE A 54 -17.57 -5.43 -1.76
C ILE A 54 -16.24 -6.02 -1.28
N VAL A 55 -15.59 -5.38 -0.31
CA VAL A 55 -14.31 -5.85 0.27
C VAL A 55 -14.49 -7.17 1.01
N ARG A 56 -15.55 -7.29 1.80
CA ARG A 56 -15.90 -8.51 2.53
C ARG A 56 -16.16 -9.67 1.57
N ASP A 57 -16.98 -9.44 0.54
CA ASP A 57 -17.35 -10.45 -0.43
C ASP A 57 -16.11 -10.87 -1.25
N ALA A 58 -15.28 -9.92 -1.70
CA ALA A 58 -14.01 -10.22 -2.37
C ALA A 58 -13.07 -11.05 -1.48
N SER A 59 -12.98 -10.73 -0.19
CA SER A 59 -12.15 -11.47 0.76
C SER A 59 -12.67 -12.90 1.00
N SER A 60 -14.00 -13.09 0.99
CA SER A 60 -14.60 -14.43 1.05
C SER A 60 -14.30 -15.27 -0.19
N GLU A 61 -14.18 -14.64 -1.37
CA GLU A 61 -13.73 -15.32 -2.59
C GLU A 61 -12.22 -15.65 -2.58
N GLY A 62 -11.48 -15.21 -1.56
CA GLY A 62 -10.03 -15.40 -1.45
C GLY A 62 -9.21 -14.42 -2.29
N LYS A 63 -9.79 -13.31 -2.72
CA LYS A 63 -9.08 -12.26 -3.46
C LYS A 63 -8.08 -11.53 -2.56
N THR A 64 -6.96 -11.15 -3.14
CA THR A 64 -5.90 -10.39 -2.46
C THR A 64 -6.15 -8.90 -2.62
N ILE A 65 -6.29 -8.19 -1.49
CA ILE A 65 -6.47 -6.74 -1.45
C ILE A 65 -5.18 -6.08 -0.97
N MET A 66 -4.60 -5.18 -1.76
CA MET A 66 -3.35 -4.49 -1.41
C MET A 66 -3.62 -3.10 -0.83
N PHE A 67 -2.92 -2.73 0.25
CA PHE A 67 -3.04 -1.43 0.88
C PHE A 67 -1.93 -0.48 0.39
N VAL A 68 -2.27 0.73 -0.05
CA VAL A 68 -1.29 1.70 -0.56
C VAL A 68 -1.52 3.09 0.04
N GLY A 69 -0.45 3.68 0.58
CA GLY A 69 -0.48 5.05 1.07
C GLY A 69 0.87 5.49 1.60
N THR A 70 1.55 6.36 0.86
CA THR A 70 2.91 6.86 1.16
C THR A 70 2.90 8.18 1.94
N LYS A 71 1.71 8.68 2.24
CA LYS A 71 1.51 9.91 3.00
C LYS A 71 1.98 9.69 4.44
N LYS A 72 2.68 10.66 5.04
CA LYS A 72 3.21 10.54 6.40
C LYS A 72 2.12 10.21 7.43
N GLN A 73 0.93 10.82 7.25
CA GLN A 73 -0.24 10.62 8.09
C GLN A 73 -0.89 9.23 7.91
N ALA A 74 -0.62 8.55 6.79
CA ALA A 74 -1.19 7.26 6.44
C ALA A 74 -0.25 6.09 6.75
N SER A 75 1.07 6.27 6.58
CA SER A 75 2.07 5.20 6.59
C SER A 75 1.90 4.21 7.75
N ASP A 76 1.86 4.71 8.98
CA ASP A 76 1.89 3.85 10.17
C ASP A 76 0.56 3.13 10.36
N ALA A 77 -0.55 3.85 10.21
CA ALA A 77 -1.89 3.28 10.30
C ALA A 77 -2.11 2.19 9.24
N LEU A 78 -1.69 2.46 8.01
CA LEU A 78 -1.84 1.53 6.90
C LEU A 78 -1.02 0.25 7.11
N LYS A 79 0.25 0.39 7.54
CA LYS A 79 1.11 -0.75 7.86
C LYS A 79 0.54 -1.58 9.01
N GLU A 80 0.12 -0.94 10.11
CA GLU A 80 -0.44 -1.60 11.29
C GLU A 80 -1.63 -2.51 10.93
N TYR A 81 -2.63 -1.96 10.25
CA TYR A 81 -3.83 -2.72 9.89
C TYR A 81 -3.56 -3.74 8.78
N ALA A 82 -2.72 -3.43 7.80
CA ALA A 82 -2.39 -4.39 6.75
C ALA A 82 -1.64 -5.61 7.30
N MET A 83 -0.72 -5.41 8.25
CA MET A 83 -0.03 -6.51 8.93
C MET A 83 -0.99 -7.31 9.82
N GLN A 84 -1.93 -6.65 10.49
CA GLN A 84 -2.93 -7.32 11.33
C GLN A 84 -3.80 -8.30 10.53
N VAL A 85 -4.14 -7.97 9.29
CA VAL A 85 -4.91 -8.85 8.38
C VAL A 85 -4.04 -9.52 7.32
N ASN A 86 -2.72 -9.54 7.50
CA ASN A 86 -1.78 -10.24 6.62
C ASN A 86 -2.02 -9.99 5.12
N VAL A 87 -2.16 -8.72 4.73
CA VAL A 87 -2.31 -8.31 3.32
C VAL A 87 -1.10 -7.53 2.84
N PRO A 88 -0.78 -7.58 1.53
CA PRO A 88 0.34 -6.81 0.99
C PRO A 88 0.09 -5.30 1.15
N TYR A 89 1.14 -4.55 1.42
CA TYR A 89 1.06 -3.10 1.60
C TYR A 89 2.28 -2.32 1.09
N VAL A 90 2.06 -1.05 0.75
CA VAL A 90 3.11 -0.06 0.44
C VAL A 90 2.84 1.21 1.23
N ASN A 91 3.67 1.48 2.23
CA ASN A 91 3.54 2.63 3.13
C ASN A 91 4.64 3.69 2.97
N TYR A 92 5.73 3.38 2.27
CA TYR A 92 6.88 4.28 2.14
C TYR A 92 6.94 5.02 0.80
N ARG A 93 7.09 4.29 -0.31
CA ARG A 93 7.09 4.85 -1.66
C ARG A 93 6.65 3.80 -2.68
N TRP A 94 5.77 4.20 -3.59
CA TRP A 94 5.45 3.40 -4.77
C TRP A 94 6.61 3.45 -5.78
N LEU A 95 7.19 2.29 -6.09
CA LEU A 95 8.15 2.17 -7.18
C LEU A 95 7.38 1.99 -8.49
N GLY A 96 7.69 2.81 -9.50
CA GLY A 96 7.07 2.68 -10.81
C GLY A 96 7.35 1.29 -11.40
N GLY A 97 6.32 0.64 -11.93
CA GLY A 97 6.41 -0.75 -12.38
C GLY A 97 6.10 -1.78 -11.30
N MET A 98 5.64 -1.36 -10.11
CA MET A 98 5.26 -2.28 -9.03
C MET A 98 4.24 -3.33 -9.47
N LEU A 99 3.29 -2.94 -10.31
CA LEU A 99 2.28 -3.86 -10.88
C LEU A 99 2.59 -4.17 -12.34
N THR A 100 2.91 -3.14 -13.13
CA THR A 100 3.08 -3.29 -14.58
C THR A 100 4.37 -4.01 -14.98
N ASN A 101 5.38 -4.05 -14.09
CA ASN A 101 6.61 -4.82 -14.27
C ASN A 101 6.89 -5.72 -13.05
N PHE A 102 5.86 -6.46 -12.64
CA PHE A 102 5.89 -7.29 -11.43
C PHE A 102 7.02 -8.35 -11.44
N SER A 103 7.43 -8.84 -12.61
CA SER A 103 8.58 -9.75 -12.75
C SER A 103 9.89 -9.15 -12.23
N THR A 104 10.18 -7.88 -12.55
CA THR A 104 11.40 -7.22 -12.07
C THR A 104 11.32 -6.94 -10.56
N ILE A 105 10.14 -6.59 -10.07
CA ILE A 105 9.93 -6.36 -8.63
C ILE A 105 10.16 -7.64 -7.83
N ARG A 106 9.68 -8.80 -8.31
CA ARG A 106 9.99 -10.10 -7.70
C ARG A 106 11.48 -10.40 -7.67
N LYS A 107 12.23 -10.05 -8.71
CA LYS A 107 13.70 -10.17 -8.68
C LYS A 107 14.30 -9.30 -7.57
N SER A 108 13.83 -8.07 -7.39
CA SER A 108 14.29 -7.20 -6.29
C SER A 108 13.92 -7.72 -4.90
N VAL A 109 12.75 -8.35 -4.75
CA VAL A 109 12.38 -9.06 -3.50
C VAL A 109 13.30 -10.24 -3.26
N ARG A 110 13.62 -11.03 -4.30
CA ARG A 110 14.55 -12.16 -4.17
C ARG A 110 15.96 -11.71 -3.75
N LYS A 111 16.44 -10.58 -4.28
CA LYS A 111 17.70 -9.95 -3.84
C LYS A 111 17.68 -9.61 -2.34
N LEU A 112 16.55 -9.11 -1.83
CA LEU A 112 16.38 -8.83 -0.41
C LEU A 112 16.45 -10.11 0.44
N GLU A 113 15.76 -11.18 0.04
CA GLU A 113 15.80 -12.48 0.73
C GLU A 113 17.22 -13.05 0.80
N ILE A 114 17.98 -12.94 -0.30
CA ILE A 114 19.39 -13.36 -0.35
C ILE A 114 20.24 -12.56 0.64
N MET A 115 20.06 -11.24 0.70
CA MET A 115 20.81 -10.38 1.64
C MET A 115 20.51 -10.72 3.10
N GLU A 116 19.26 -11.09 3.43
CA GLU A 116 18.87 -11.53 4.77
C GLU A 116 19.44 -12.91 5.13
N ASP A 117 19.45 -13.83 4.18
CA ASP A 117 20.01 -15.16 4.35
C ASP A 117 21.54 -15.12 4.55
N MET A 118 22.24 -14.27 3.79
CA MET A 118 23.67 -14.02 3.98
C MET A 118 23.98 -13.43 5.38
N GLU A 119 23.10 -12.56 5.89
CA GLU A 119 23.25 -11.99 7.24
C GLU A 119 23.03 -13.05 8.32
N THR A 120 21.99 -13.86 8.16
CA THR A 120 21.61 -14.90 9.13
C THR A 120 22.62 -16.04 9.16
N SER A 121 23.19 -16.41 8.01
CA SER A 121 24.22 -17.44 7.88
C SER A 121 25.62 -16.99 8.29
N GLY A 122 25.84 -15.70 8.57
CA GLY A 122 27.14 -15.13 8.93
C GLY A 122 28.12 -14.98 7.75
N GLN A 123 27.70 -15.28 6.52
CA GLN A 123 28.54 -15.10 5.32
C GLN A 123 28.95 -13.64 5.12
N ILE A 124 28.11 -12.68 5.55
CA ILE A 124 28.43 -11.24 5.51
C ILE A 124 29.71 -10.89 6.28
N ASP A 125 30.07 -11.67 7.31
CA ASP A 125 31.27 -11.39 8.12
C ASP A 125 32.59 -11.77 7.43
N LEU A 126 32.51 -12.56 6.35
CA LEU A 126 33.66 -12.92 5.51
C LEU A 126 34.03 -11.81 4.52
N LEU A 127 33.13 -10.83 4.32
CA LEU A 127 33.31 -9.73 3.40
C LEU A 127 34.12 -8.59 4.03
N THR A 128 34.63 -7.69 3.18
CA THR A 128 35.30 -6.48 3.67
C THR A 128 34.31 -5.57 4.40
N LYS A 129 34.82 -4.72 5.30
CA LYS A 129 33.98 -3.76 6.05
C LYS A 129 33.15 -2.85 5.14
N LYS A 130 33.68 -2.51 3.94
CA LYS A 130 33.01 -1.66 2.96
C LYS A 130 31.86 -2.41 2.27
N GLU A 131 32.11 -3.63 1.79
CA GLU A 131 31.10 -4.51 1.18
C GLU A 131 29.96 -4.81 2.16
N LYS A 132 30.31 -5.18 3.39
CA LYS A 132 29.33 -5.40 4.46
C LYS A 132 28.44 -4.17 4.68
N LEU A 133 29.03 -2.97 4.74
CA LEU A 133 28.26 -1.73 4.92
C LEU A 133 27.33 -1.44 3.73
N MET A 134 27.79 -1.68 2.51
CA MET A 134 27.00 -1.50 1.28
C MET A 134 25.80 -2.44 1.24
N ILE A 135 26.01 -3.73 1.53
CA ILE A 135 24.95 -4.73 1.59
C ILE A 135 23.91 -4.36 2.63
N LEU A 136 24.34 -3.99 3.85
CA LEU A 136 23.42 -3.61 4.92
C LEU A 136 22.57 -2.38 4.55
N ARG A 137 23.17 -1.36 3.92
CA ARG A 137 22.44 -0.19 3.41
C ARG A 137 21.43 -0.56 2.32
N LYS A 138 21.84 -1.42 1.38
CA LYS A 138 20.96 -1.86 0.28
C LYS A 138 19.81 -2.72 0.80
N LYS A 139 20.08 -3.62 1.75
CA LYS A 139 19.07 -4.41 2.47
C LYS A 139 18.07 -3.51 3.19
N GLU A 140 18.53 -2.56 4.01
CA GLU A 140 17.64 -1.62 4.73
C GLU A 140 16.79 -0.79 3.77
N LYS A 141 17.39 -0.36 2.64
CA LYS A 141 16.68 0.35 1.58
C LYS A 141 15.59 -0.53 0.97
N LEU A 142 15.92 -1.74 0.53
CA LEU A 142 14.98 -2.66 -0.10
C LEU A 142 13.85 -3.06 0.87
N GLU A 143 14.15 -3.34 2.14
CA GLU A 143 13.15 -3.68 3.15
C GLU A 143 12.14 -2.53 3.34
N LYS A 144 12.59 -1.27 3.37
CA LYS A 144 11.69 -0.11 3.45
C LYS A 144 10.74 0.03 2.26
N TYR A 145 11.18 -0.35 1.05
CA TYR A 145 10.37 -0.21 -0.17
C TYR A 145 9.51 -1.44 -0.48
N LEU A 146 10.03 -2.64 -0.21
CA LEU A 146 9.49 -3.92 -0.70
C LEU A 146 9.04 -4.84 0.43
N GLY A 147 9.34 -4.55 1.70
CA GLY A 147 9.00 -5.42 2.82
C GLY A 147 7.51 -5.74 2.91
N GLY A 148 6.63 -4.78 2.58
CA GLY A 148 5.18 -4.99 2.58
C GLY A 148 4.63 -5.79 1.40
N VAL A 149 5.43 -6.04 0.35
CA VAL A 149 5.03 -6.84 -0.83
C VAL A 149 5.85 -8.12 -0.99
N ARG A 150 6.75 -8.43 -0.05
CA ARG A 150 7.69 -9.55 -0.19
C ARG A 150 7.01 -10.92 -0.29
N HIS A 151 5.87 -11.11 0.38
CA HIS A 151 5.13 -12.37 0.36
C HIS A 151 4.11 -12.47 -0.78
N MET A 152 4.08 -11.47 -1.68
CA MET A 152 3.13 -11.41 -2.77
C MET A 152 3.57 -12.30 -3.93
N LYS A 153 2.89 -13.44 -4.14
CA LYS A 153 3.18 -14.38 -5.24
C LYS A 153 2.60 -13.93 -6.58
N GLN A 154 1.41 -13.33 -6.54
CA GLN A 154 0.65 -12.86 -7.69
C GLN A 154 0.22 -11.41 -7.51
N MET A 155 -0.17 -10.73 -8.59
CA MET A 155 -0.69 -9.37 -8.51
C MET A 155 -1.96 -9.32 -7.63
N PRO A 156 -2.20 -8.21 -6.92
CA PRO A 156 -3.41 -8.06 -6.14
C PRO A 156 -4.64 -7.98 -7.04
N ASP A 157 -5.75 -8.53 -6.56
CA ASP A 157 -7.04 -8.50 -7.24
C ASP A 157 -7.75 -7.15 -7.05
N MET A 158 -7.44 -6.44 -5.96
CA MET A 158 -8.00 -5.12 -5.63
C MET A 158 -6.99 -4.27 -4.88
N MET A 159 -7.16 -2.94 -4.92
CA MET A 159 -6.32 -2.00 -4.17
C MET A 159 -7.14 -1.07 -3.30
N PHE A 160 -6.74 -0.93 -2.04
CA PHE A 160 -7.18 0.13 -1.14
C PHE A 160 -6.12 1.23 -1.10
N VAL A 161 -6.44 2.41 -1.61
CA VAL A 161 -5.50 3.52 -1.79
C VAL A 161 -5.90 4.71 -0.92
N VAL A 162 -4.98 5.20 -0.09
CA VAL A 162 -5.13 6.44 0.67
C VAL A 162 -4.43 7.57 -0.08
N ASP A 163 -5.17 8.65 -0.39
CA ASP A 163 -4.71 9.81 -1.19
C ASP A 163 -4.33 9.45 -2.63
N VAL A 164 -5.37 9.32 -3.47
CA VAL A 164 -5.26 9.04 -4.91
C VAL A 164 -4.46 10.10 -5.66
N VAL A 165 -4.47 11.34 -5.19
CA VAL A 165 -3.72 12.44 -5.84
C VAL A 165 -2.22 12.23 -5.65
N LYS A 166 -1.81 11.81 -4.45
CA LYS A 166 -0.43 11.47 -4.14
C LYS A 166 0.00 10.16 -4.80
N GLU A 167 -0.85 9.14 -4.79
CA GLU A 167 -0.57 7.81 -5.34
C GLU A 167 -0.91 7.67 -6.84
N LYS A 168 -0.72 8.74 -7.61
CA LYS A 168 -1.08 8.79 -9.04
C LYS A 168 -0.46 7.67 -9.89
N ILE A 169 0.75 7.22 -9.54
CA ILE A 169 1.46 6.17 -10.28
C ILE A 169 0.81 4.81 -10.00
N ALA A 170 0.54 4.51 -8.72
CA ALA A 170 -0.14 3.28 -8.32
C ALA A 170 -1.52 3.17 -8.97
N VAL A 171 -2.28 4.27 -8.93
CA VAL A 171 -3.62 4.37 -9.54
C VAL A 171 -3.55 4.20 -11.06
N ALA A 172 -2.57 4.80 -11.73
CA ALA A 172 -2.42 4.67 -13.18
C ALA A 172 -2.05 3.23 -13.60
N GLU A 173 -1.18 2.56 -12.84
CA GLU A 173 -0.80 1.17 -13.08
C GLU A 173 -1.97 0.22 -12.86
N ALA A 174 -2.69 0.37 -11.74
CA ALA A 174 -3.86 -0.44 -11.41
C ALA A 174 -4.94 -0.34 -12.48
N ARG A 175 -5.28 0.88 -12.91
CA ARG A 175 -6.26 1.11 -13.98
C ARG A 175 -5.83 0.50 -15.31
N ARG A 176 -4.55 0.56 -15.66
CA ARG A 176 -4.03 -0.04 -16.90
C ARG A 176 -4.21 -1.56 -16.90
N LEU A 177 -4.10 -2.18 -15.73
CA LEU A 177 -4.23 -3.63 -15.55
C LEU A 177 -5.67 -4.07 -15.23
N GLY A 178 -6.62 -3.13 -15.11
CA GLY A 178 -8.00 -3.43 -14.76
C GLY A 178 -8.20 -3.85 -13.30
N ILE A 179 -7.26 -3.53 -12.41
CA ILE A 179 -7.35 -3.80 -10.97
C ILE A 179 -8.28 -2.74 -10.35
N PRO A 180 -9.41 -3.14 -9.73
CA PRO A 180 -10.34 -2.20 -9.11
C PRO A 180 -9.74 -1.46 -7.93
N ILE A 181 -10.05 -0.17 -7.83
CA ILE A 181 -9.52 0.73 -6.82
C ILE A 181 -10.63 1.17 -5.86
N ILE A 182 -10.34 0.99 -4.58
CA ILE A 182 -11.11 1.51 -3.46
C ILE A 182 -10.30 2.64 -2.83
N ALA A 183 -10.91 3.80 -2.60
CA ALA A 183 -10.19 4.91 -1.97
C ALA A 183 -11.11 5.88 -1.22
N PRO A 184 -10.65 6.44 -0.08
CA PRO A 184 -11.18 7.68 0.43
C PRO A 184 -11.00 8.80 -0.61
N LEU A 185 -12.06 9.57 -0.86
CA LEU A 185 -12.04 10.70 -1.78
C LEU A 185 -12.22 12.01 -1.04
N ASP A 186 -11.14 12.77 -0.94
CA ASP A 186 -11.21 14.18 -0.61
C ASP A 186 -11.65 15.00 -1.85
N THR A 187 -12.04 16.23 -1.59
CA THR A 187 -12.57 17.24 -2.48
C THR A 187 -11.63 17.60 -3.65
N ASN A 188 -10.31 17.45 -3.53
CA ASN A 188 -9.35 17.70 -4.62
C ASN A 188 -9.17 16.51 -5.58
N CYS A 189 -9.71 15.34 -5.27
CA CYS A 189 -9.52 14.14 -6.07
C CYS A 189 -10.49 14.06 -7.26
N ASP A 190 -10.09 13.43 -8.37
CA ASP A 190 -11.01 13.09 -9.47
C ASP A 190 -11.71 11.76 -9.16
N PRO A 191 -13.05 11.76 -8.96
CA PRO A 191 -13.78 10.55 -8.60
C PRO A 191 -13.84 9.52 -9.73
N ASP A 192 -13.52 9.88 -10.97
CA ASP A 192 -13.53 8.94 -12.10
C ASP A 192 -12.31 8.01 -12.09
N LEU A 193 -11.31 8.31 -11.26
CA LEU A 193 -10.11 7.49 -11.09
C LEU A 193 -10.33 6.25 -10.21
N VAL A 194 -11.44 6.20 -9.47
CA VAL A 194 -11.70 5.21 -8.40
C VAL A 194 -13.02 4.49 -8.66
N ASP A 195 -13.00 3.16 -8.63
CA ASP A 195 -14.18 2.32 -8.89
C ASP A 195 -15.14 2.32 -7.69
N TYR A 196 -14.59 2.28 -6.48
CA TYR A 196 -15.34 2.24 -5.22
C TYR A 196 -14.98 3.43 -4.32
N PRO A 197 -15.46 4.64 -4.64
CA PRO A 197 -15.10 5.84 -3.90
C PRO A 197 -15.81 5.94 -2.55
N ILE A 198 -15.08 6.32 -1.51
CA ILE A 198 -15.65 6.65 -0.20
C ILE A 198 -15.41 8.14 0.09
N PRO A 199 -16.40 9.02 -0.05
CA PRO A 199 -16.18 10.45 0.21
C PRO A 199 -15.70 10.70 1.63
N GLY A 200 -14.55 11.36 1.81
CA GLY A 200 -14.02 11.61 3.13
C GLY A 200 -12.59 12.14 3.15
N ASN A 201 -12.18 12.62 4.32
CA ASN A 201 -10.87 13.21 4.57
C ASN A 201 -9.72 12.20 4.50
N ASP A 202 -8.72 12.44 3.65
CA ASP A 202 -7.50 11.63 3.52
C ASP A 202 -6.23 12.30 4.10
N ASP A 203 -6.37 13.42 4.80
CA ASP A 203 -5.31 14.16 5.48
C ASP A 203 -5.25 13.86 6.98
N ALA A 204 -6.40 13.67 7.62
CA ALA A 204 -6.48 13.51 9.07
C ALA A 204 -6.12 12.09 9.50
N ILE A 205 -5.14 11.94 10.41
CA ILE A 205 -4.69 10.64 10.94
C ILE A 205 -5.86 9.82 11.49
N ARG A 206 -6.79 10.44 12.23
CA ARG A 206 -7.96 9.76 12.80
C ARG A 206 -8.92 9.24 11.71
N SER A 207 -9.09 10.00 10.64
CA SER A 207 -9.92 9.62 9.49
C SER A 207 -9.28 8.44 8.74
N ILE A 208 -7.99 8.54 8.43
CA ILE A 208 -7.24 7.47 7.74
C ILE A 208 -7.24 6.18 8.58
N ARG A 209 -6.99 6.28 9.89
CA ARG A 209 -7.07 5.13 10.80
C ARG A 209 -8.45 4.47 10.77
N LEU A 210 -9.53 5.25 10.75
CA LEU A 210 -10.89 4.70 10.66
C LEU A 210 -11.09 3.94 9.35
N PHE A 211 -10.67 4.50 8.21
CA PHE A 211 -10.76 3.81 6.93
C PHE A 211 -9.97 2.50 6.91
N CYS A 212 -8.68 2.54 7.30
CA CYS A 212 -7.84 1.34 7.33
C CYS A 212 -8.40 0.26 8.25
N LYS A 213 -8.87 0.65 9.45
CA LYS A 213 -9.47 -0.26 10.43
C LYS A 213 -10.66 -1.00 9.85
N GLU A 214 -11.59 -0.28 9.23
CA GLU A 214 -12.85 -0.87 8.77
C GLU A 214 -12.66 -1.68 7.49
N MET A 215 -11.70 -1.33 6.63
CA MET A 215 -11.29 -2.19 5.52
C MET A 215 -10.65 -3.49 6.03
N ALA A 216 -9.83 -3.42 7.07
CA ALA A 216 -9.27 -4.60 7.70
C ALA A 216 -10.36 -5.48 8.35
N GLU A 217 -11.32 -4.88 9.07
CA GLU A 217 -12.47 -5.61 9.63
C GLU A 217 -13.27 -6.32 8.53
N ALA A 218 -13.56 -5.65 7.40
CA ALA A 218 -14.25 -6.26 6.27
C ALA A 218 -13.49 -7.48 5.70
N ILE A 219 -12.16 -7.39 5.63
CA ILE A 219 -11.31 -8.50 5.17
C ILE A 219 -11.38 -9.69 6.12
N THR A 220 -11.26 -9.43 7.43
CA THR A 220 -11.35 -10.47 8.47
C THR A 220 -12.71 -11.14 8.45
N GLU A 221 -13.81 -10.37 8.46
CA GLU A 221 -15.17 -10.92 8.37
C GLU A 221 -15.35 -11.78 7.11
N GLY A 222 -14.84 -11.32 5.96
CA GLY A 222 -14.90 -12.07 4.71
C GLY A 222 -14.18 -13.43 4.77
N ARG A 223 -13.00 -13.48 5.40
CA ARG A 223 -12.22 -14.72 5.58
C ARG A 223 -12.89 -15.69 6.56
N GLU A 224 -13.47 -15.18 7.64
CA GLU A 224 -14.16 -15.98 8.66
C GLU A 224 -15.36 -16.74 8.08
N LEU A 225 -16.11 -16.12 7.16
CA LEU A 225 -17.27 -16.75 6.50
C LEU A 225 -16.92 -18.05 5.75
N VAL A 226 -15.66 -18.22 5.35
CA VAL A 226 -15.19 -19.38 4.56
C VAL A 226 -14.44 -20.39 5.43
N GLY A 227 -14.28 -20.12 6.74
CA GLY A 227 -13.54 -20.99 7.65
C GLY A 227 -12.05 -21.12 7.28
N ARG A 228 -11.51 -20.12 6.59
CA ARG A 228 -10.16 -20.15 6.03
C ARG A 228 -9.17 -19.72 7.12
N SER A 229 -8.60 -20.69 7.84
CA SER A 229 -7.39 -20.48 8.63
C SER A 229 -6.23 -20.20 7.68
N GLU A 230 -5.45 -19.16 7.96
CA GLU A 230 -4.31 -18.78 7.12
C GLU A 230 -3.29 -19.94 7.04
N GLU A 231 -2.99 -20.40 5.83
CA GLU A 231 -1.86 -21.30 5.59
C GLU A 231 -0.56 -20.50 5.75
N SER A 232 0.26 -20.89 6.72
CA SER A 232 1.63 -20.43 6.88
C SER A 232 2.37 -20.58 5.55
N GLN A 233 2.72 -19.47 4.92
CA GLN A 233 3.41 -19.51 3.63
C GLN A 233 4.86 -19.90 3.84
N GLU A 234 5.23 -21.12 3.45
CA GLU A 234 6.63 -21.54 3.37
C GLU A 234 7.34 -20.76 2.26
N MET A 235 8.47 -20.13 2.60
CA MET A 235 9.38 -19.51 1.64
C MET A 235 10.11 -20.60 0.86
N MET A 236 10.18 -20.45 -0.46
CA MET A 236 10.98 -21.36 -1.29
C MET A 236 12.48 -21.14 -1.00
N PRO A 237 13.27 -22.22 -0.84
CA PRO A 237 14.69 -22.11 -0.57
C PRO A 237 15.40 -21.34 -1.69
N VAL A 238 16.42 -20.56 -1.31
CA VAL A 238 17.33 -19.87 -2.21
C VAL A 238 18.29 -20.88 -2.83
N SER A 239 18.40 -20.91 -4.16
CA SER A 239 19.39 -21.76 -4.84
C SER A 239 20.78 -21.12 -4.81
N ASP A 240 21.83 -21.93 -4.84
CA ASP A 240 23.21 -21.43 -4.81
C ASP A 240 23.58 -20.63 -6.07
N GLU A 241 22.96 -20.94 -7.21
CA GLU A 241 23.11 -20.20 -8.47
C GLU A 241 22.56 -18.77 -8.35
N GLU A 242 21.36 -18.60 -7.76
CA GLU A 242 20.76 -17.27 -7.53
C GLU A 242 21.59 -16.42 -6.57
N ARG A 243 22.23 -17.05 -5.57
CA ARG A 243 23.13 -16.36 -4.64
C ARG A 243 24.37 -15.81 -5.34
N ILE A 244 25.00 -16.59 -6.22
CA ILE A 244 26.21 -16.19 -6.95
C ILE A 244 25.90 -15.00 -7.87
N GLU A 245 24.80 -15.06 -8.62
CA GLU A 245 24.42 -14.00 -9.55
C GLU A 245 24.20 -12.65 -8.84
N VAL A 246 23.53 -12.67 -7.68
CA VAL A 246 23.30 -11.45 -6.89
C VAL A 246 24.61 -10.93 -6.28
N LEU A 247 25.51 -11.80 -5.85
CA LEU A 247 26.83 -11.40 -5.36
C LEU A 247 27.67 -10.71 -6.45
N GLU A 248 27.64 -11.23 -7.67
CA GLU A 248 28.34 -10.65 -8.82
C GLU A 248 27.75 -9.28 -9.20
N GLU A 249 26.43 -9.15 -9.25
CA GLU A 249 25.77 -7.86 -9.49
C GLU A 249 26.12 -6.81 -8.41
N LEU A 250 26.18 -7.21 -7.14
CA LEU A 250 26.56 -6.31 -6.04
C LEU A 250 28.00 -5.82 -6.19
N HIS A 251 28.91 -6.68 -6.63
CA HIS A 251 30.30 -6.30 -6.93
C HIS A 251 30.40 -5.39 -8.17
N GLN A 252 29.59 -5.63 -9.21
CA GLN A 252 29.58 -4.78 -10.41
C GLN A 252 29.01 -3.39 -10.13
N GLU A 253 27.92 -3.28 -9.35
CA GLU A 253 27.39 -1.98 -8.93
C GLU A 253 28.41 -1.18 -8.13
N GLU A 254 29.24 -1.83 -7.31
CA GLU A 254 30.35 -1.17 -6.61
C GLU A 254 31.37 -0.57 -7.58
N GLN A 255 31.78 -1.33 -8.60
CA GLN A 255 32.75 -0.84 -9.60
C GLN A 255 32.19 0.34 -10.42
N GLY A 256 30.87 0.35 -10.66
CA GLY A 256 30.16 1.45 -11.32
C GLY A 256 30.09 2.74 -10.48
N GLU A 257 29.74 2.65 -9.20
CA GLU A 257 29.65 3.83 -8.31
C GLU A 257 31.02 4.49 -8.06
N VAL A 258 32.12 3.72 -8.11
CA VAL A 258 33.50 4.24 -8.00
C VAL A 258 33.90 5.04 -9.26
N HIS A 259 33.30 4.77 -10.42
CA HIS A 259 33.57 5.50 -11.67
C HIS A 259 32.75 6.78 -11.83
N GLU A 260 31.54 6.87 -11.26
CA GLU A 260 30.73 8.11 -11.30
C GLU A 260 31.13 9.15 -10.24
N SER A 261 31.98 8.78 -9.28
CA SER A 261 32.37 9.62 -8.14
C SER A 261 33.72 10.34 -8.30
N ASN A 262 34.36 10.27 -9.48
CA ASN A 262 35.66 10.90 -9.79
C ASN A 262 35.55 12.01 -10.85
#